data_AF-A0A1Q4D7R8-F1
#
_entry.id   AF-A0A1Q4D7R8-F1
#
_cell.length_a   1.000
_cell.length_b   1.000
_cell.length_c   1.000
_cell.angle_alpha   90.00
_cell.angle_beta   90.00
_cell.angle_gamma   90.00
#
_symmetry.space_group_name_H-M   'P 1'
#
loop_
_entity.id
_entity.type
_entity.pdbx_description
1 polymer ?
#
loop_
_entity_poly.entity_id
_entity_poly.type
_entity_poly.pdbx_seq_one_letter_code
_entity_poly.pdbx_strand_id
1 'polypeptide(L)'
;MRRWAARTRAGAAALLVAVGGCAAAPAAGPATPAFPPLPDPVTACTSQLVHWAGEELRDADRGYDYQEMGLDSQQNDALAAIVAAARKQGPSVVDGMARDACARLAAQPPSSPWGY
;
A
#
# COMPACT_ATOMS: atom_id res chain seq x y z
N MET A 1 11.85 -33.16 32.69
CA MET A 1 10.56 -33.42 33.36
C MET A 1 10.63 -33.04 34.83
N ARG A 2 10.01 -31.93 35.25
CA ARG A 2 9.57 -31.68 36.64
C ARG A 2 8.35 -30.74 36.56
N ARG A 3 7.19 -31.26 36.97
CA ARG A 3 5.89 -30.55 37.07
C ARG A 3 5.87 -29.71 38.37
N TRP A 4 4.67 -29.31 38.80
CA TRP A 4 4.25 -28.70 40.08
C TRP A 4 4.09 -27.17 40.00
N ALA A 5 2.95 -26.55 40.35
CA ALA A 5 1.65 -27.04 40.77
C ALA A 5 0.62 -25.89 40.63
N ALA A 6 -0.62 -26.23 40.24
CA ALA A 6 -1.76 -25.34 40.31
C ALA A 6 -2.17 -25.12 41.79
N ARG A 7 -2.52 -23.88 42.14
CA ARG A 7 -3.32 -23.59 43.34
C ARG A 7 -4.43 -22.61 42.97
N THR A 8 -5.63 -23.16 42.90
CA THR A 8 -6.91 -22.46 42.92
C THR A 8 -7.11 -21.76 44.26
N ARG A 9 -7.66 -20.55 44.23
CA ARG A 9 -8.50 -20.02 45.31
C ARG A 9 -9.62 -19.15 44.72
N ALA A 10 -10.84 -19.61 44.95
CA ALA A 10 -12.07 -18.84 44.80
C ALA A 10 -12.11 -17.72 45.84
N GLY A 11 -12.81 -16.63 45.51
CA GLY A 11 -13.07 -15.54 46.44
C GLY A 11 -13.89 -14.43 45.78
N ALA A 12 -15.21 -14.60 45.75
CA ALA A 12 -16.14 -13.53 45.45
C ALA A 12 -16.16 -12.54 46.63
N ALA A 13 -16.01 -11.25 46.36
CA ALA A 13 -16.38 -10.18 47.27
C ALA A 13 -16.76 -8.94 46.46
N ALA A 14 -18.06 -8.68 46.38
CA ALA A 14 -18.61 -7.43 45.92
C ALA A 14 -18.36 -6.34 46.98
N LEU A 15 -17.85 -5.18 46.56
CA LEU A 15 -17.81 -3.96 47.37
C LEU A 15 -18.12 -2.76 46.46
N LEU A 16 -19.36 -2.28 46.60
CA LEU A 16 -19.86 -1.02 46.08
C LEU A 16 -19.18 0.14 46.80
N VAL A 17 -18.51 1.04 46.08
CA VAL A 17 -18.03 2.31 46.64
C VAL A 17 -18.18 3.46 45.63
N ALA A 18 -19.04 4.40 46.02
CA ALA A 18 -19.08 5.84 45.77
C ALA A 18 -19.03 6.40 44.33
N VAL A 19 -20.18 6.94 43.91
CA VAL A 19 -20.29 7.95 42.85
C VAL A 19 -19.74 9.27 43.40
N GLY A 20 -18.44 9.49 43.20
CA GLY A 20 -17.79 10.78 43.40
C GLY A 20 -17.82 11.58 42.11
N GLY A 21 -18.69 12.59 42.03
CA GLY A 21 -18.76 13.51 40.91
C GLY A 21 -17.46 14.31 40.78
N CYS A 22 -16.64 13.97 39.78
CA CYS A 22 -15.57 14.81 39.31
C CYS A 22 -16.12 15.65 38.16
N ALA A 23 -16.36 16.94 38.41
CA ALA A 23 -16.57 17.88 37.32
C ALA A 23 -15.24 18.04 36.58
N ALA A 24 -14.99 17.14 35.61
CA ALA A 24 -13.87 17.27 34.69
C ALA A 24 -14.18 18.45 33.76
N ALA A 25 -13.33 19.47 33.80
CA ALA A 25 -13.24 20.41 32.69
C ALA A 25 -13.02 19.61 31.40
N PRO A 26 -13.64 19.96 30.26
CA PRO A 26 -13.40 19.25 29.02
C PRO A 26 -11.92 19.37 28.67
N ALA A 27 -11.18 18.28 28.87
CA ALA A 27 -9.83 18.17 28.37
C ALA A 27 -9.94 18.29 26.85
N ALA A 28 -9.17 19.21 26.26
CA ALA A 28 -8.99 19.23 24.81
C ALA A 28 -8.58 17.81 24.38
N GLY A 29 -9.44 17.15 23.60
CA GLY A 29 -9.18 15.80 23.13
C GLY A 29 -7.86 15.77 22.35
N PRO A 30 -7.15 14.63 22.34
CA PRO A 30 -5.94 14.50 21.54
C PRO A 30 -6.24 14.87 20.09
N ALA A 31 -5.46 15.79 19.52
CA ALA A 31 -5.58 16.15 18.12
C ALA A 31 -5.29 14.92 17.26
N THR A 32 -6.20 14.62 16.33
CA THR A 32 -6.01 13.50 15.40
C THR A 32 -4.81 13.81 14.50
N PRO A 33 -3.83 12.89 14.34
CA PRO A 33 -2.74 13.08 13.40
C PRO A 33 -3.31 13.27 11.98
N ALA A 34 -2.88 14.31 11.29
CA ALA A 34 -3.19 14.49 9.88
C ALA A 34 -2.31 13.56 9.04
N PHE A 35 -2.91 12.74 8.20
CA PHE A 35 -2.20 11.94 7.21
C PHE A 35 -1.96 12.77 5.94
N PRO A 36 -0.84 12.57 5.24
CA PRO A 36 -0.64 13.16 3.93
C PRO A 36 -1.73 12.66 2.95
N PRO A 37 -2.14 13.48 1.97
CA PRO A 37 -3.06 13.04 0.95
C PRO A 37 -2.44 11.89 0.14
N LEU A 38 -3.29 10.96 -0.28
CA LEU A 38 -2.88 9.91 -1.21
C LEU A 38 -2.55 10.51 -2.58
N PRO A 39 -1.55 9.97 -3.29
CA PRO A 39 -1.28 10.38 -4.67
C PRO A 39 -2.47 10.07 -5.56
N ASP A 40 -2.65 10.85 -6.62
CA ASP A 40 -3.63 10.51 -7.65
C ASP A 40 -3.24 9.20 -8.37
N PRO A 41 -4.19 8.48 -8.98
CA PRO A 41 -3.93 7.18 -9.59
C PRO A 41 -2.85 7.20 -10.69
N VAL A 42 -2.73 8.28 -11.45
CA VAL A 42 -1.73 8.38 -12.53
C VAL A 42 -0.33 8.55 -11.94
N THR A 43 -0.20 9.40 -10.92
CA THR A 43 1.08 9.57 -10.18
C THR A 43 1.51 8.27 -9.49
N ALA A 44 0.57 7.55 -8.88
CA ALA A 44 0.85 6.27 -8.25
C ALA A 44 1.32 5.22 -9.26
N CYS A 45 0.60 5.06 -10.37
CA CYS A 45 0.98 4.17 -11.47
C CYS A 45 2.34 4.54 -12.06
N THR A 46 2.57 5.82 -12.32
CA THR A 46 3.84 6.30 -12.91
C THR A 46 5.01 5.95 -12.00
N SER A 47 4.87 6.22 -10.69
CA SER A 47 5.93 5.94 -9.71
C SER A 47 6.25 4.44 -9.63
N GLN A 48 5.23 3.57 -9.72
CA GLN A 48 5.43 2.12 -9.81
C GLN A 48 6.20 1.72 -11.07
N LEU A 49 5.76 2.16 -12.25
CA LEU A 49 6.41 1.79 -13.51
C LEU A 49 7.85 2.31 -13.59
N VAL A 50 8.12 3.53 -13.11
CA VAL A 50 9.48 4.08 -13.04
C VAL A 50 10.37 3.26 -12.10
N HIS A 51 9.84 2.84 -10.94
CA HIS A 51 10.58 2.02 -9.99
C HIS A 51 11.00 0.69 -10.62
N TRP A 52 10.03 -0.07 -11.14
CA TRP A 52 10.29 -1.39 -11.70
C TRP A 52 11.12 -1.34 -12.98
N ALA A 53 10.91 -0.35 -13.84
CA ALA A 53 11.77 -0.17 -15.01
C ALA A 53 13.22 0.09 -14.59
N GLY A 54 13.44 0.83 -13.50
CA GLY A 54 14.76 1.04 -12.94
C GLY A 54 15.41 -0.25 -12.42
N GLU A 55 14.66 -1.10 -11.72
CA GLU A 55 15.16 -2.40 -11.23
C GLU A 55 15.51 -3.34 -12.39
N GLU A 56 14.62 -3.45 -13.38
CA GLU A 56 14.82 -4.25 -14.59
C GLU A 56 16.05 -3.81 -15.40
N LEU A 57 16.24 -2.50 -15.57
CA LEU A 57 17.39 -1.94 -16.31
C LEU A 57 18.73 -2.11 -15.59
N ARG A 58 18.72 -2.37 -14.27
CA ARG A 58 19.92 -2.73 -13.51
C ARG A 58 20.22 -4.21 -13.58
N ASP A 59 19.42 -4.97 -14.33
CA ASP A 59 19.42 -6.44 -14.38
C ASP A 59 19.41 -7.04 -12.96
N ALA A 60 18.67 -6.41 -12.05
CA ALA A 60 18.44 -6.93 -10.71
C ALA A 60 17.43 -8.07 -10.81
N ASP A 61 17.89 -9.28 -11.16
CA ASP A 61 17.05 -10.47 -11.16
C ASP A 61 16.55 -10.73 -9.74
N ARG A 62 15.30 -10.34 -9.51
CA ARG A 62 14.60 -10.49 -8.23
C ARG A 62 13.56 -11.61 -8.29
N GLY A 63 13.34 -12.19 -9.48
CA GLY A 63 12.37 -13.26 -9.71
C GLY A 63 10.91 -12.91 -9.39
N TYR A 64 10.56 -11.62 -9.29
CA TYR A 64 9.19 -11.22 -8.99
C TYR A 64 8.28 -11.35 -10.20
N ASP A 65 7.10 -11.93 -10.00
CA ASP A 65 6.04 -11.84 -10.98
C ASP A 65 5.33 -10.47 -10.92
N TYR A 66 4.47 -10.19 -11.90
CA TYR A 66 3.84 -8.87 -12.01
C TYR A 66 2.85 -8.59 -10.86
N GLN A 67 2.28 -9.63 -10.26
CA GLN A 67 1.40 -9.50 -9.11
C GLN A 67 2.18 -9.19 -7.83
N GLU A 68 3.35 -9.81 -7.64
CA GLU A 68 4.30 -9.49 -6.58
C GLU A 68 4.87 -8.08 -6.72
N MET A 69 5.00 -7.59 -7.96
CA MET A 69 5.32 -6.19 -8.25
C MET A 69 4.17 -5.22 -7.95
N GLY A 70 2.95 -5.71 -7.70
CA GLY A 70 1.77 -4.88 -7.48
C GLY A 70 1.21 -4.25 -8.77
N LEU A 71 1.51 -4.87 -9.91
CA LEU A 71 1.04 -4.46 -11.23
C LEU A 71 -0.17 -5.30 -11.65
N ASP A 72 -1.06 -4.70 -12.43
CA ASP A 72 -2.00 -5.46 -13.25
C ASP A 72 -1.37 -5.85 -14.61
N SER A 73 -2.11 -6.63 -15.40
CA SER A 73 -1.63 -7.09 -16.72
C SER A 73 -1.29 -5.93 -17.67
N GLN A 74 -2.08 -4.87 -17.68
CA GLN A 74 -1.86 -3.75 -18.61
C GLN A 74 -0.68 -2.88 -18.17
N GLN A 75 -0.51 -2.70 -16.86
CA GLN A 75 0.66 -2.05 -16.27
C GLN A 75 1.93 -2.86 -16.54
N ASN A 76 1.87 -4.19 -16.45
CA ASN A 76 2.98 -5.08 -16.80
C ASN A 76 3.36 -4.97 -18.29
N ASP A 77 2.38 -4.95 -19.19
CA ASP A 77 2.63 -4.77 -20.63
C ASP A 77 3.28 -3.39 -20.90
N ALA A 78 2.82 -2.35 -20.21
CA ALA A 78 3.43 -1.02 -20.27
C ALA A 78 4.88 -1.03 -19.75
N LEU A 79 5.14 -1.70 -18.62
CA LEU A 79 6.49 -1.86 -18.07
C LEU A 79 7.44 -2.51 -19.09
N ALA A 80 7.01 -3.63 -19.70
CA ALA A 80 7.81 -4.34 -20.70
C ALA A 80 8.15 -3.44 -21.90
N ALA A 81 7.17 -2.67 -22.38
CA ALA A 81 7.38 -1.70 -23.48
C ALA A 81 8.36 -0.57 -23.09
N ILE A 82 8.24 -0.04 -21.87
CA ILE A 82 9.13 1.00 -21.34
C ILE A 82 10.56 0.48 -21.23
N VAL A 83 10.77 -0.70 -20.65
CA VAL A 83 12.09 -1.33 -20.51
C VAL A 83 12.70 -1.59 -21.87
N ALA A 84 11.94 -2.15 -22.82
CA ALA A 84 12.41 -2.38 -24.19
C ALA A 84 12.86 -1.07 -24.88
N ALA A 85 12.08 0.00 -24.75
CA ALA A 85 12.42 1.31 -25.29
C ALA A 85 13.66 1.90 -24.62
N ALA A 86 13.76 1.81 -23.29
CA ALA A 86 14.89 2.33 -22.52
C ALA A 86 16.19 1.58 -22.82
N ARG A 87 16.14 0.26 -23.04
CA ARG A 87 17.32 -0.52 -23.48
C ARG A 87 17.83 -0.05 -24.85
N LYS A 88 16.96 0.42 -25.74
CA LYS A 88 17.31 0.93 -27.07
C LYS A 88 17.75 2.40 -27.07
N GLN A 89 17.08 3.25 -26.29
CA GLN A 89 17.16 4.72 -26.39
C GLN A 89 17.82 5.37 -25.18
N GLY A 90 18.07 4.60 -24.11
CA GLY A 90 18.59 5.08 -22.83
C GLY A 90 17.48 5.33 -21.79
N PRO A 91 17.85 5.42 -20.50
CA PRO A 91 16.91 5.48 -19.38
C PRO A 91 16.10 6.79 -19.32
N SER A 92 16.49 7.84 -20.05
CA SER A 92 15.78 9.13 -20.06
C SER A 92 14.35 9.04 -20.59
N VAL A 93 14.00 7.99 -21.35
CA VAL A 93 12.64 7.81 -21.89
C VAL A 93 11.64 7.29 -20.85
N VAL A 94 12.12 6.71 -19.75
CA VAL A 94 11.29 5.97 -18.79
C VAL A 94 10.19 6.83 -18.18
N ASP A 95 10.53 8.00 -17.65
CA ASP A 95 9.58 8.85 -16.93
C ASP A 95 8.46 9.39 -17.85
N GLY A 96 8.82 9.84 -19.05
CA GLY A 96 7.85 10.30 -20.04
C GLY A 96 6.91 9.18 -20.50
N MET A 97 7.46 8.02 -20.85
CA MET A 97 6.66 6.88 -21.32
C MET A 97 5.76 6.31 -20.22
N ALA A 98 6.24 6.27 -18.96
CA ALA A 98 5.44 5.84 -17.82
C ALA A 98 4.24 6.78 -17.59
N ARG A 99 4.46 8.11 -17.60
CA ARG A 99 3.39 9.10 -17.49
C ARG A 99 2.35 8.94 -18.59
N ASP A 100 2.80 8.82 -19.84
CA ASP A 100 1.90 8.68 -20.98
C ASP A 100 1.10 7.37 -20.94
N ALA A 101 1.74 6.25 -20.53
CA ALA A 101 1.07 4.97 -20.39
C ALA A 101 0.01 5.01 -19.28
N CYS A 102 0.37 5.48 -18.09
CA CYS A 102 -0.54 5.57 -16.95
C CYS A 102 -1.71 6.53 -17.21
N ALA A 103 -1.49 7.64 -17.92
CA ALA A 103 -2.57 8.53 -18.34
C ALA A 103 -3.57 7.82 -19.28
N ARG A 104 -3.07 7.00 -20.22
CA ARG A 104 -3.95 6.20 -21.11
C ARG A 104 -4.73 5.16 -20.32
N LEU A 105 -4.08 4.44 -19.40
CA LEU A 105 -4.74 3.42 -18.57
C LEU A 105 -5.86 4.03 -17.72
N ALA A 106 -5.60 5.17 -17.08
CA ALA A 106 -6.60 5.88 -16.26
C ALA A 106 -7.78 6.41 -17.08
N ALA A 107 -7.60 6.68 -18.37
CA ALA A 107 -8.64 7.14 -19.27
C ALA A 107 -9.53 6.01 -19.83
N GLN A 108 -9.16 4.73 -19.62
CA GLN A 108 -9.97 3.63 -20.10
C GLN A 108 -11.24 3.49 -19.27
N PRO A 109 -12.40 3.27 -19.90
CA PRO A 109 -13.60 2.90 -19.16
C PRO A 109 -13.38 1.56 -18.45
N PRO A 110 -14.00 1.33 -17.28
CA PRO A 110 -13.96 0.02 -16.66
C PRO A 110 -14.52 -1.02 -17.63
N SER A 111 -13.88 -2.20 -17.70
CA SER A 111 -14.46 -3.35 -18.40
C SER A 111 -15.86 -3.63 -17.83
N SER A 112 -16.75 -4.13 -18.70
CA SER A 112 -18.19 -4.22 -18.46
C SER A 112 -18.55 -4.74 -17.05
N PRO A 113 -19.63 -4.21 -16.44
CA PRO A 113 -20.01 -4.54 -15.05
C PRO A 113 -20.39 -6.02 -14.82
N TRP A 114 -20.43 -6.83 -15.88
CA TRP A 114 -20.84 -8.23 -15.88
C TRP A 114 -19.83 -9.12 -16.62
N GLY A 115 -18.54 -8.80 -16.57
CA GLY A 115 -17.49 -9.50 -17.33
C GLY A 115 -17.54 -11.03 -17.24
N TYR A 116 -18.04 -11.65 -18.31
CA TYR A 116 -17.75 -13.01 -18.77
C TYR A 116 -17.45 -12.96 -20.27
#